data_AF-A0A1N7G0A4-F1
#
_entry.id   AF-A0A1N7G0A4-F1
#
_cell.length_a   1.000
_cell.length_b   1.000
_cell.length_c   1.000
_cell.angle_alpha   90.00
_cell.angle_beta   90.00
_cell.angle_gamma   90.00
#
_symmetry.space_group_name_H-M   'P 1'
#
loop_
_entity.id
_entity.type
_entity.pdbx_description
1 polymer ?
#
loop_
_entity_poly.entity_id
_entity_poly.type
_entity_poly.pdbx_seq_one_letter_code
_entity_poly.pdbx_strand_id
1 'polypeptide(L)'
;MSKSTIKNDIAKIKSEIQKWYDELKQLNQEKSSYEMQIKELEMMPVNRTDFGVLLKESIAQEASNYTKNIAQSLLQPEFVDKEMQEKYNGFKAMNERSLKDFEWCKNNQRFEWLFNAFRSHKNLITPSNSTETRQMLCWLIPDVVYEKTMHIINTEIGEKWGNDDLPSIDERYKLIYH
;
A
#
# COMPACT_ATOMS: atom_id res chain seq x y z
N MET A 1 -9.70 -71.27 7.03
CA MET A 1 -9.31 -70.54 5.80
C MET A 1 -8.30 -71.37 5.03
N SER A 2 -8.48 -71.59 3.73
CA SER A 2 -7.53 -72.40 2.95
C SER A 2 -6.27 -71.59 2.58
N LYS A 3 -5.14 -72.26 2.40
CA LYS A 3 -3.89 -71.64 1.92
C LYS A 3 -4.07 -70.93 0.56
N SER A 4 -5.01 -71.36 -0.27
CA SER A 4 -5.34 -70.69 -1.54
C SER A 4 -6.12 -69.38 -1.33
N THR A 5 -6.99 -69.31 -0.31
CA THR A 5 -7.74 -68.10 0.04
C THR A 5 -6.78 -66.99 0.48
N ILE A 6 -5.86 -67.32 1.40
CA ILE A 6 -4.83 -66.38 1.89
C ILE A 6 -3.95 -65.85 0.74
N LYS A 7 -3.58 -66.70 -0.22
CA LYS A 7 -2.76 -66.29 -1.38
C LYS A 7 -3.50 -65.32 -2.29
N ASN A 8 -4.80 -65.55 -2.51
CA ASN A 8 -5.64 -64.66 -3.31
C ASN A 8 -5.86 -63.30 -2.61
N ASP A 9 -6.07 -63.30 -1.30
CA ASP A 9 -6.24 -62.08 -0.51
C ASP A 9 -4.96 -61.23 -0.52
N ILE A 10 -3.79 -61.85 -0.37
CA ILE A 10 -2.49 -61.14 -0.50
C ILE A 10 -2.31 -60.55 -1.90
N ALA A 11 -2.71 -61.27 -2.95
CA ALA A 11 -2.61 -60.76 -4.32
C ALA A 11 -3.51 -59.54 -4.54
N LYS A 12 -4.75 -59.56 -4.00
CA LYS A 12 -5.66 -58.41 -4.02
C LYS A 12 -5.08 -57.22 -3.28
N ILE A 13 -4.59 -57.41 -2.05
CA ILE A 13 -3.97 -56.34 -1.25
C ILE A 13 -2.81 -55.70 -2.01
N LYS A 14 -1.95 -56.50 -2.65
CA LYS A 14 -0.84 -55.98 -3.47
C LYS A 14 -1.34 -55.13 -4.64
N SER A 15 -2.40 -55.55 -5.31
CA SER A 15 -2.98 -54.78 -6.42
C SER A 15 -3.60 -53.46 -5.94
N GLU A 16 -4.25 -53.43 -4.78
CA GLU A 16 -4.82 -52.22 -4.19
C GLU A 16 -3.72 -51.24 -3.75
N ILE A 17 -2.64 -51.73 -3.13
CA ILE A 17 -1.48 -50.90 -2.77
C ILE A 17 -0.85 -50.26 -4.01
N GLN A 18 -0.70 -51.03 -5.10
CA GLN A 18 -0.16 -50.49 -6.34
C GLN A 18 -1.07 -49.40 -6.91
N LYS A 19 -2.39 -49.61 -6.90
CA LYS A 19 -3.37 -48.61 -7.32
C LYS A 19 -3.27 -47.32 -6.51
N TRP A 20 -3.20 -47.41 -5.19
CA TRP A 20 -3.03 -46.23 -4.32
C TRP A 20 -1.71 -45.52 -4.55
N TYR A 21 -0.62 -46.26 -4.82
CA TYR A 21 0.66 -45.67 -5.14
C TYR A 21 0.60 -44.88 -6.46
N ASP A 22 -0.07 -45.43 -7.48
CA ASP A 22 -0.25 -44.76 -8.77
C ASP A 22 -1.17 -43.53 -8.65
N GLU A 23 -2.27 -43.63 -7.89
CA GLU A 23 -3.16 -42.50 -7.57
C GLU A 23 -2.42 -41.39 -6.81
N LEU A 24 -1.62 -41.73 -5.79
CA LEU A 24 -0.82 -40.76 -5.03
C LEU A 24 0.21 -40.07 -5.93
N LYS A 25 0.83 -40.81 -6.85
CA LYS A 25 1.77 -40.25 -7.82
C LYS A 25 1.09 -39.26 -8.75
N GLN A 26 -0.10 -39.62 -9.26
CA GLN A 26 -0.89 -38.72 -10.12
C GLN A 26 -1.31 -37.45 -9.37
N LEU A 27 -1.83 -37.58 -8.15
CA LEU A 27 -2.24 -36.42 -7.33
C LEU A 27 -1.07 -35.49 -7.03
N ASN A 28 0.13 -36.02 -6.77
CA ASN A 28 1.32 -35.19 -6.57
C ASN A 28 1.73 -34.43 -7.84
N GLN A 29 1.56 -35.04 -9.01
CA GLN A 29 1.81 -34.37 -10.30
C GLN A 29 0.80 -33.26 -10.56
N GLU A 30 -0.48 -33.53 -10.33
CA GLU A 30 -1.56 -32.54 -10.43
C GLU A 30 -1.35 -31.37 -9.47
N LYS A 31 -1.02 -31.65 -8.21
CA LYS A 31 -0.67 -30.63 -7.21
C LYS A 31 0.48 -29.75 -7.70
N SER A 32 1.57 -30.34 -8.17
CA SER A 32 2.71 -29.58 -8.68
C SER A 32 2.35 -28.71 -9.89
N SER A 33 1.42 -29.18 -10.74
CA SER A 33 0.90 -28.40 -11.88
C SER A 33 0.08 -27.20 -11.39
N TYR A 34 -0.81 -27.39 -10.40
CA TYR A 34 -1.60 -26.30 -9.85
C TYR A 34 -0.73 -25.26 -9.12
N GLU A 35 0.27 -25.71 -8.36
CA GLU A 35 1.24 -24.80 -7.72
C GLU A 35 1.97 -23.93 -8.75
N MET A 36 2.30 -24.49 -9.92
CA MET A 36 2.91 -23.74 -11.02
C MET A 36 1.95 -22.72 -11.61
N GLN A 37 0.69 -23.09 -11.88
CA GLN A 37 -0.33 -22.19 -12.41
C GLN A 37 -0.65 -21.03 -11.46
N ILE A 38 -0.78 -21.31 -10.16
CA ILE A 38 -0.97 -20.27 -9.14
C ILE A 38 0.18 -19.28 -9.17
N LYS A 39 1.42 -19.79 -9.16
CA LYS A 39 2.63 -18.98 -9.21
C LYS A 39 2.73 -18.15 -10.49
N GLU A 40 2.27 -18.68 -11.63
CA GLU A 40 2.18 -17.93 -12.88
C GLU A 40 1.19 -16.77 -12.75
N LEU A 41 -0.03 -17.02 -12.25
CA LEU A 41 -1.06 -15.98 -12.05
C LEU A 41 -0.60 -14.88 -11.08
N GLU A 42 0.07 -15.24 -9.99
CA GLU A 42 0.63 -14.30 -9.00
C GLU A 42 1.74 -13.41 -9.58
N MET A 43 2.54 -13.93 -10.52
CA MET A 43 3.63 -13.20 -11.13
C MET A 43 3.26 -12.43 -12.41
N MET A 44 2.06 -12.64 -12.95
CA MET A 44 1.60 -11.89 -14.11
C MET A 44 1.59 -10.38 -13.80
N PRO A 45 2.02 -9.51 -14.74
CA PRO A 45 1.98 -8.08 -14.52
C PRO A 45 0.53 -7.58 -14.45
N VAL A 46 0.29 -6.49 -13.74
CA VAL A 46 -1.06 -5.93 -13.54
C VAL A 46 -1.50 -5.16 -14.78
N ASN A 47 -2.74 -5.39 -15.25
CA ASN A 47 -3.30 -4.64 -16.37
C ASN A 47 -3.49 -3.16 -16.00
N ARG A 48 -3.68 -2.30 -17.01
CA ARG A 48 -3.76 -0.85 -16.79
C ARG A 48 -4.94 -0.42 -15.93
N THR A 49 -6.08 -1.06 -16.09
CA THR A 49 -7.31 -0.76 -15.35
C THR A 49 -7.09 -1.01 -13.86
N ASP A 50 -6.58 -2.18 -13.51
CA ASP A 50 -6.30 -2.57 -12.14
C ASP A 50 -5.18 -1.73 -11.52
N PHE A 51 -4.16 -1.38 -12.31
CA PHE A 51 -3.14 -0.42 -11.85
C PHE A 51 -3.77 0.91 -11.46
N GLY A 52 -4.76 1.40 -12.23
CA GLY A 52 -5.51 2.61 -11.90
C GLY A 52 -6.27 2.49 -10.57
N VAL A 53 -6.83 1.33 -10.26
CA VAL A 53 -7.49 1.08 -8.96
C VAL A 53 -6.45 1.12 -7.84
N LEU A 54 -5.36 0.36 -7.96
CA LEU A 54 -4.27 0.32 -6.98
C LEU A 54 -3.63 1.70 -6.75
N LEU A 55 -3.51 2.50 -7.80
CA LEU A 55 -2.99 3.86 -7.71
C LEU A 55 -3.89 4.75 -6.83
N LYS A 56 -5.22 4.67 -7.00
CA LYS A 56 -6.16 5.42 -6.15
C LYS A 56 -6.03 5.01 -4.69
N GLU A 57 -5.94 3.71 -4.42
CA GLU A 57 -5.75 3.18 -3.07
C GLU A 57 -4.43 3.67 -2.45
N SER A 58 -3.35 3.66 -3.23
CA SER A 58 -2.04 4.17 -2.79
C SER A 58 -2.08 5.67 -2.47
N ILE A 59 -2.72 6.49 -3.31
CA ILE A 59 -2.91 7.93 -3.07
C ILE A 59 -3.69 8.15 -1.77
N ALA A 60 -4.79 7.42 -1.57
CA ALA A 60 -5.60 7.51 -0.36
C ALA A 60 -4.81 7.13 0.89
N GLN A 61 -3.97 6.10 0.81
CA GLN A 61 -3.10 5.69 1.92
C GLN A 61 -2.07 6.77 2.27
N GLU A 62 -1.44 7.38 1.26
CA GLU A 62 -0.47 8.47 1.48
C GLU A 62 -1.14 9.71 2.08
N ALA A 63 -2.35 10.05 1.61
CA ALA A 63 -3.16 11.13 2.18
C ALA A 63 -3.55 10.86 3.66
N SER A 64 -3.90 9.62 3.98
CA SER A 64 -4.22 9.18 5.35
C SER A 64 -2.99 9.27 6.27
N ASN A 65 -1.83 8.81 5.80
CA ASN A 65 -0.56 8.96 6.52
C ASN A 65 -0.26 10.43 6.83
N TYR A 66 -0.45 11.30 5.83
CA TYR A 66 -0.26 12.73 6.00
C TYR A 66 -1.22 13.34 7.03
N THR A 67 -2.49 12.92 7.01
CA THR A 67 -3.50 13.36 7.99
C THR A 67 -3.08 13.02 9.42
N LYS A 68 -2.57 11.80 9.64
CA LYS A 68 -2.07 11.38 10.96
C LYS A 68 -0.89 12.23 11.42
N ASN A 69 0.05 12.52 10.51
CA ASN A 69 1.21 13.35 10.81
C ASN A 69 0.81 14.77 11.17
N ILE A 70 -0.09 15.41 10.40
CA ILE A 70 -0.63 16.73 10.71
C ILE A 70 -1.34 16.72 12.07
N ALA A 71 -2.23 15.76 12.31
CA ALA A 71 -2.95 15.68 13.57
C ALA A 71 -2.00 15.59 14.77
N GLN A 72 -0.93 14.81 14.65
CA GLN A 72 0.12 14.74 15.66
C GLN A 72 0.85 16.09 15.81
N SER A 73 1.28 16.72 14.72
CA SER A 73 1.99 18.01 14.75
C SER A 73 1.14 19.15 15.33
N LEU A 74 -0.18 19.14 15.11
CA LEU A 74 -1.08 20.14 15.69
C LEU A 74 -1.20 19.99 17.21
N LEU A 75 -1.00 18.78 17.75
CA LEU A 75 -1.17 18.46 19.17
C LEU A 75 0.16 18.35 19.94
N GLN A 76 1.30 18.41 19.26
CA GLN A 76 2.62 18.36 19.90
C GLN A 76 3.22 19.76 20.01
N PRO A 77 3.77 20.13 21.18
CA PRO A 77 4.57 21.34 21.30
C PRO A 77 5.85 21.19 20.46
N GLU A 78 6.28 22.29 19.89
CA GLU A 78 7.39 22.35 18.96
C GLU A 78 8.72 22.04 19.67
N PHE A 79 9.41 20.96 19.30
CA PHE A 79 10.70 20.61 19.91
C PHE A 79 11.79 21.57 19.45
N VAL A 80 12.09 22.55 20.30
CA VAL A 80 13.31 23.35 20.24
C VAL A 80 14.11 23.05 21.50
N ASP A 81 15.44 23.20 21.45
CA ASP A 81 16.28 23.01 22.62
C ASP A 81 15.78 23.86 23.81
N LYS A 82 16.03 23.39 25.05
CA LYS A 82 15.56 24.00 26.30
C LYS A 82 15.77 25.52 26.37
N GLU A 83 16.86 26.03 25.80
CA GLU A 83 17.22 27.45 25.80
C GLU A 83 16.26 28.30 24.95
N MET A 84 15.78 27.77 23.82
CA MET A 84 14.73 28.41 23.02
C MET A 84 13.34 28.27 23.65
N GLN A 85 13.09 27.15 24.34
CA GLN A 85 11.83 26.92 25.05
C GLN A 85 11.63 27.94 26.17
N GLU A 86 12.67 28.26 26.93
CA GLU A 86 12.64 29.26 28.00
C GLU A 86 12.59 30.70 27.46
N LYS A 87 13.29 30.99 26.35
CA LYS A 87 13.37 32.35 25.78
C LYS A 87 12.10 32.82 25.06
N TYR A 88 11.37 31.90 24.44
CA TYR A 88 10.18 32.22 23.64
C TYR A 88 8.88 31.70 24.24
N ASN A 89 8.90 31.24 25.49
CA ASN A 89 7.74 30.70 26.19
C ASN A 89 7.11 29.54 25.40
N GLY A 90 7.96 28.55 25.07
CA GLY A 90 7.70 27.26 24.40
C GLY A 90 6.40 27.19 23.60
N PHE A 91 6.49 27.19 22.28
CA PHE A 91 5.34 27.10 21.37
C PHE A 91 4.40 25.95 21.78
N LYS A 92 3.29 26.31 22.43
CA LYS A 92 2.24 25.38 22.83
C LYS A 92 1.72 24.63 21.61
N ALA A 93 1.15 23.46 21.86
CA ALA A 93 0.36 22.76 20.85
C ALA A 93 -0.70 23.71 20.27
N MET A 94 -1.10 23.54 19.02
CA MET A 94 -1.99 24.49 18.33
C MET A 94 -3.32 24.65 19.05
N ASN A 95 -3.84 23.58 19.65
CA ASN A 95 -5.07 23.57 20.44
C ASN A 95 -4.94 24.25 21.81
N GLU A 96 -3.74 24.60 22.26
CA GLU A 96 -3.45 25.26 23.55
C GLU A 96 -3.05 26.74 23.39
N ARG A 97 -2.92 27.20 22.14
CA ARG A 97 -2.60 28.59 21.80
C ARG A 97 -3.81 29.49 22.02
N SER A 98 -3.55 30.63 22.66
CA SER A 98 -4.53 31.71 22.85
C SER A 98 -4.68 32.54 21.58
N LEU A 99 -5.77 33.32 21.49
CA LEU A 99 -5.96 34.26 20.38
C LEU A 99 -4.76 35.22 20.20
N LYS A 100 -4.15 35.67 21.30
CA LYS A 100 -2.95 36.52 21.29
C LYS A 100 -1.76 35.87 20.58
N ASP A 101 -1.68 34.54 20.61
CA ASP A 101 -0.61 33.77 19.95
C ASP A 101 -0.80 33.71 18.42
N PHE A 102 -2.04 33.85 17.93
CA PHE A 102 -2.38 33.95 16.50
C PHE A 102 -2.45 35.40 16.00
N GLU A 103 -2.65 36.36 16.90
CA GLU A 103 -2.72 37.79 16.63
C GLU A 103 -1.35 38.48 16.63
N TRP A 104 -0.25 37.78 16.94
CA TRP A 104 1.07 38.41 17.02
C TRP A 104 1.41 39.13 15.71
N CYS A 105 1.39 40.45 15.77
CA CYS A 105 1.69 41.36 14.68
C CYS A 105 3.05 42.01 14.96
N LYS A 106 4.02 41.81 14.08
CA LYS A 106 5.22 42.66 14.01
C LYS A 106 4.99 43.65 12.88
N ASN A 107 5.06 44.96 13.17
CA ASN A 107 4.90 46.04 12.18
C ASN A 107 3.56 46.00 11.39
N ASN A 108 2.41 45.81 12.06
CA ASN A 108 1.08 45.74 11.43
C ASN A 108 0.89 44.63 10.37
N GLN A 109 1.81 43.67 10.28
CA GLN A 109 1.64 42.46 9.49
C GLN A 109 1.20 41.34 10.43
N ARG A 110 -0.01 40.79 10.19
CA ARG A 110 -0.41 39.52 10.80
C ARG A 110 0.59 38.46 10.32
N PHE A 111 1.29 37.83 11.25
CA PHE A 111 2.16 36.71 10.87
C PHE A 111 1.28 35.63 10.25
N GLU A 112 1.72 35.07 9.11
CA GLU A 112 1.03 33.97 8.42
C GLU A 112 1.07 32.70 9.27
N TRP A 113 0.39 32.66 10.42
CA TRP A 113 0.50 31.55 11.37
C TRP A 113 0.12 30.21 10.72
N LEU A 114 -0.79 30.22 9.76
CA LEU A 114 -1.16 29.04 8.98
C LEU A 114 0.04 28.50 8.20
N PHE A 115 0.87 29.38 7.59
CA PHE A 115 2.04 28.97 6.80
C PHE A 115 3.37 28.99 7.57
N ASN A 116 3.40 29.63 8.74
CA ASN A 116 4.55 29.76 9.63
C ASN A 116 4.54 28.72 10.75
N ALA A 117 3.38 28.15 11.11
CA ALA A 117 3.26 26.90 11.87
C ALA A 117 3.95 25.72 11.17
N PHE A 118 4.21 25.86 9.87
CA PHE A 118 4.98 24.90 9.11
C PHE A 118 6.50 25.14 9.22
N ARG A 119 7.00 26.18 9.92
CA ARG A 119 8.44 26.51 9.97
C ARG A 119 9.30 25.55 10.79
N SER A 120 8.70 24.72 11.62
CA SER A 120 9.41 24.05 12.73
C SER A 120 9.41 22.54 12.66
N HIS A 121 8.61 21.97 11.79
CA HIS A 121 8.80 20.63 11.27
C HIS A 121 9.05 20.83 9.80
N LYS A 122 10.32 20.98 9.42
CA LYS A 122 10.79 20.92 8.02
C LYS A 122 9.71 21.42 7.05
N ASN A 123 9.46 22.73 7.05
CA ASN A 123 8.62 23.46 6.08
C ASN A 123 7.75 22.57 5.17
N LEU A 124 6.41 22.63 5.31
CA LEU A 124 5.49 22.02 4.35
C LEU A 124 5.84 22.34 2.88
N ILE A 125 6.53 23.47 2.66
CA ILE A 125 6.96 23.98 1.36
C ILE A 125 8.51 24.09 1.25
N THR A 126 9.27 23.38 2.09
CA THR A 126 10.71 23.17 1.83
C THR A 126 10.99 21.69 1.93
N PRO A 127 10.99 20.98 0.79
CA PRO A 127 11.16 19.53 0.76
C PRO A 127 12.56 19.23 1.25
N SER A 128 12.70 18.86 2.52
CA SER A 128 13.93 18.18 2.96
C SER A 128 13.81 16.67 2.80
N ASN A 129 12.59 16.14 2.58
CA ASN A 129 12.29 14.74 2.34
C ASN A 129 11.25 14.62 1.19
N SER A 130 11.58 13.89 0.12
CA SER A 130 10.67 13.65 -1.02
C SER A 130 9.34 12.95 -0.62
N THR A 131 9.35 12.22 0.50
CA THR A 131 8.19 11.50 1.03
C THR A 131 7.11 12.44 1.58
N GLU A 132 7.47 13.43 2.38
CA GLU A 132 6.51 14.35 3.02
C GLU A 132 5.79 15.21 1.98
N THR A 133 6.52 15.68 0.97
CA THR A 133 5.94 16.43 -0.16
C THR A 133 5.02 15.56 -1.01
N ARG A 134 5.39 14.30 -1.30
CA ARG A 134 4.52 13.35 -2.01
C ARG A 134 3.21 13.15 -1.25
N GLN A 135 3.30 12.88 0.04
CA GLN A 135 2.15 12.68 0.93
C GLN A 135 1.24 13.90 0.97
N MET A 136 1.82 15.09 1.08
CA MET A 136 1.08 16.34 1.04
C MET A 136 0.34 16.54 -0.28
N LEU A 137 0.96 16.23 -1.42
CA LEU A 137 0.32 16.32 -2.74
C LEU A 137 -0.84 15.33 -2.86
N CYS A 138 -0.65 14.09 -2.40
CA CYS A 138 -1.72 13.09 -2.33
C CYS A 138 -2.88 13.55 -1.43
N TRP A 139 -2.59 14.32 -0.37
CA TRP A 139 -3.61 14.84 0.55
C TRP A 139 -4.35 16.07 0.01
N LEU A 140 -3.65 17.04 -0.57
CA LEU A 140 -4.23 18.30 -1.05
C LEU A 140 -4.96 18.16 -2.38
N ILE A 141 -4.40 17.39 -3.31
CA ILE A 141 -4.86 17.29 -4.70
C ILE A 141 -4.87 15.84 -5.20
N PRO A 142 -5.51 14.89 -4.48
CA PRO A 142 -5.50 13.46 -4.80
C PRO A 142 -5.93 13.17 -6.24
N ASP A 143 -7.02 13.81 -6.69
CA ASP A 143 -7.58 13.60 -8.03
C ASP A 143 -6.61 14.07 -9.11
N VAL A 144 -5.95 15.21 -8.91
CA VAL A 144 -4.97 15.75 -9.87
C VAL A 144 -3.76 14.81 -9.99
N VAL A 145 -3.29 14.26 -8.87
CA VAL A 145 -2.19 13.28 -8.86
C VAL A 145 -2.59 12.03 -9.65
N TYR A 146 -3.80 11.50 -9.40
CA TYR A 146 -4.33 10.35 -10.12
C TYR A 146 -4.46 10.63 -11.62
N GLU A 147 -5.17 11.70 -11.98
CA GLU A 147 -5.47 12.06 -13.37
C GLU A 147 -4.20 12.31 -14.18
N LYS A 148 -3.23 13.05 -13.63
CA LYS A 148 -1.95 13.31 -14.33
C LYS A 148 -1.15 12.03 -14.53
N THR A 149 -1.12 11.14 -13.54
CA THR A 149 -0.41 9.86 -13.65
C THR A 149 -1.08 8.96 -14.69
N MET A 150 -2.39 8.79 -14.62
CA MET A 150 -3.14 7.98 -15.59
C MET A 150 -3.11 8.59 -16.99
N HIS A 151 -3.10 9.92 -17.11
CA HIS A 151 -2.91 10.58 -18.39
C HIS A 151 -1.58 10.18 -19.02
N ILE A 152 -0.46 10.27 -18.29
CA ILE A 152 0.86 9.85 -18.78
C ILE A 152 0.85 8.37 -19.21
N ILE A 153 0.25 7.49 -18.41
CA ILE A 153 0.13 6.06 -18.74
C ILE A 153 -0.67 5.88 -20.04
N ASN A 154 -1.76 6.62 -20.20
CA ASN A 154 -2.63 6.48 -21.36
C ASN A 154 -2.06 7.12 -22.64
N THR A 155 -1.36 8.25 -22.54
CA THR A 155 -0.90 9.02 -23.70
C THR A 155 0.55 8.77 -24.04
N GLU A 156 1.45 8.90 -23.06
CA GLU A 156 2.90 8.83 -23.30
C GLU A 156 3.40 7.39 -23.37
N ILE A 157 2.88 6.53 -22.48
CA ILE A 157 3.18 5.10 -22.51
C ILE A 157 2.29 4.42 -23.54
N GLY A 158 0.98 4.63 -23.46
CA GLY A 158 0.01 4.16 -24.45
C GLY A 158 0.09 2.65 -24.65
N GLU A 159 0.26 2.23 -25.91
CA GLU A 159 0.36 0.81 -26.28
C GLU A 159 1.58 0.09 -25.68
N LYS A 160 2.61 0.83 -25.26
CA LYS A 160 3.82 0.24 -24.65
C LYS A 160 3.56 -0.39 -23.27
N TRP A 161 2.40 -0.11 -22.67
CA TRP A 161 1.98 -0.76 -21.42
C TRP A 161 1.80 -2.27 -21.63
N GLY A 162 1.22 -2.68 -22.76
CA GLY A 162 1.37 -4.01 -23.35
C GLY A 162 0.71 -5.19 -22.63
N ASN A 163 -0.09 -4.96 -21.59
CA ASN A 163 -0.69 -6.02 -20.78
C ASN A 163 -2.20 -5.81 -20.49
N ASP A 164 -2.86 -5.00 -21.32
CA ASP A 164 -4.27 -4.64 -21.15
C ASP A 164 -5.21 -5.85 -21.27
N ASP A 165 -4.82 -6.87 -22.02
CA ASP A 165 -5.59 -8.11 -22.22
C ASP A 165 -5.37 -9.17 -21.13
N LEU A 166 -4.50 -8.92 -20.16
CA LEU A 166 -4.27 -9.86 -19.06
C LEU A 166 -5.47 -9.91 -18.11
N PRO A 167 -5.75 -11.08 -17.50
CA PRO A 167 -6.84 -11.22 -16.54
C PRO A 167 -6.68 -10.21 -15.42
N SER A 168 -7.82 -9.69 -14.97
CA SER A 168 -7.89 -8.79 -13.82
C SER A 168 -7.43 -9.47 -12.54
N ILE A 169 -7.04 -8.67 -11.55
CA ILE A 169 -6.67 -9.15 -10.21
C ILE A 169 -7.81 -9.99 -9.61
N ASP A 170 -9.05 -9.54 -9.75
CA ASP A 170 -10.23 -10.27 -9.26
C ASP A 170 -10.42 -11.63 -9.97
N GLU A 171 -10.20 -11.68 -11.29
CA GLU A 171 -10.24 -12.94 -12.03
C GLU A 171 -9.12 -13.89 -11.60
N ARG A 172 -7.90 -13.37 -11.39
CA ARG A 172 -6.79 -14.18 -10.89
C ARG A 172 -7.08 -14.76 -9.51
N TYR A 173 -7.62 -13.95 -8.59
CA TYR A 173 -7.99 -14.45 -7.26
C TYR A 173 -9.06 -15.52 -7.30
N LYS A 174 -10.04 -15.40 -8.22
CA LYS A 174 -11.01 -16.47 -8.45
C LYS A 174 -10.35 -17.75 -8.95
N LEU A 175 -9.37 -17.66 -9.84
CA LEU A 175 -8.67 -18.83 -10.37
C LEU A 175 -7.73 -19.49 -9.34
N ILE A 176 -7.24 -18.74 -8.34
CA ILE A 176 -6.34 -19.26 -7.31
C ILE A 176 -7.11 -19.87 -6.13
N TYR A 177 -8.24 -19.26 -5.74
CA TYR A 177 -8.94 -19.58 -4.49
C TYR A 177 -10.34 -20.18 -4.66
N HIS A 178 -10.81 -20.42 -5.88
CA HIS A 178 -12.05 -21.17 -6.17
C HIS A 178 -11.78 -22.40 -7.05
#